data_AF-A0A8E0S7S8-F1
#
_entry.id   AF-A0A8E0S7S8-F1
#
_cell.length_a   1.000
_cell.length_b   1.000
_cell.length_c   1.000
_cell.angle_alpha   90.00
_cell.angle_beta   90.00
_cell.angle_gamma   90.00
#
_symmetry.space_group_name_H-M   'P 1'
#
loop_
_entity.id
_entity.type
_entity.pdbx_description
1 polymer ?
#
loop_
_entity_poly.entity_id
_entity_poly.type
_entity_poly.pdbx_seq_one_letter_code
_entity_poly.pdbx_strand_id
1 'polypeptide(L)'
;MERYLSEWLHVRRGGTWHFSRLRCTGHNYSPVFSNSTGPKAESSLNYTFYQPCYMLPKFSVPHHQFESDGIKLVRRRGNHPNWAHVPLNIFVDCPYNLAHNRQVRMLADLTRLGCYRNLVNWSVPTGQTKHQSLIPIQRDLRISAKHSLLTEIRVFGLIEHIVYTQYMIQRSLNIVFRQLLTRTSNVPLQSDHKTHAMLIRSALNASQLRAIESRIQLDTELYRFARALFTRRLCLYLISDSSIPFSFRRTIRTLLSHRPSLWAGLEYLLLGDRSNSQPPFARRLEDVLIRGFIRRGSVPVISFDVDSIKNRWVTKLAADFKKAGLLTAVTGSLIRDNKTIHVEEEEEDGED
;
A
#
# COMPACT_ATOMS: atom_id res chain seq x y z
N MET A 1 -1.79 3.54 -5.54
CA MET A 1 -1.47 2.55 -6.60
C MET A 1 -0.70 1.37 -6.02
N GLU A 2 0.36 1.67 -5.28
CA GLU A 2 1.31 0.77 -4.65
C GLU A 2 0.61 -0.29 -3.80
N ARG A 3 -0.39 0.13 -3.00
CA ARG A 3 -1.26 -0.78 -2.23
C ARG A 3 -1.96 -1.82 -3.09
N TYR A 4 -2.47 -1.43 -4.26
CA TYR A 4 -3.17 -2.31 -5.20
C TYR A 4 -2.21 -3.31 -5.86
N LEU A 5 -1.05 -2.83 -6.33
CA LEU A 5 0.00 -3.68 -6.89
C LEU A 5 0.56 -4.67 -5.86
N SER A 6 0.71 -4.24 -4.61
CA SER A 6 1.11 -5.11 -3.52
C SER A 6 0.10 -6.24 -3.27
N GLU A 7 -1.20 -5.94 -3.32
CA GLU A 7 -2.26 -6.94 -3.18
C GLU A 7 -2.27 -7.91 -4.37
N TRP A 8 -2.17 -7.40 -5.60
CA TRP A 8 -2.04 -8.23 -6.80
C TRP A 8 -0.88 -9.23 -6.67
N LEU A 9 0.29 -8.77 -6.25
CA LEU A 9 1.44 -9.65 -6.04
C LEU A 9 1.20 -10.71 -4.96
N HIS A 10 0.50 -10.36 -3.89
CA HIS A 10 0.17 -11.30 -2.82
C HIS A 10 -0.83 -12.35 -3.29
N VAL A 11 -1.83 -11.94 -4.09
CA VAL A 11 -2.84 -12.81 -4.69
C VAL A 11 -2.20 -13.80 -5.67
N ARG A 12 -1.27 -13.33 -6.52
CA ARG A 12 -0.50 -14.20 -7.42
C ARG A 12 0.29 -15.29 -6.72
N ARG A 13 0.58 -15.13 -5.43
CA ARG A 13 1.26 -16.13 -4.58
C ARG A 13 0.28 -17.03 -3.82
N GLY A 14 -1.01 -16.97 -4.16
CA GLY A 14 -2.08 -17.78 -3.55
C GLY A 14 -2.79 -17.10 -2.38
N GLY A 15 -2.62 -15.80 -2.17
CA GLY A 15 -3.37 -15.06 -1.16
C GLY A 15 -4.83 -14.86 -1.56
N THR A 16 -5.77 -15.27 -0.70
CA THR A 16 -7.22 -15.11 -0.97
C THR A 16 -7.98 -14.38 0.13
N TRP A 17 -7.46 -14.36 1.37
CA TRP A 17 -8.18 -13.89 2.56
C TRP A 17 -9.60 -14.48 2.72
N HIS A 18 -9.82 -15.70 2.22
CA HIS A 18 -11.15 -16.33 2.14
C HIS A 18 -11.84 -16.53 3.49
N PHE A 19 -11.09 -16.59 4.60
CA PHE A 19 -11.65 -16.63 5.95
C PHE A 19 -12.29 -15.31 6.42
N SER A 20 -12.13 -14.21 5.67
CA SER A 20 -12.80 -12.95 5.97
C SER A 20 -14.30 -13.18 5.90
N ARG A 21 -15.09 -12.72 6.89
CA ARG A 21 -16.55 -12.95 6.94
C ARG A 21 -17.38 -11.92 6.18
N LEU A 22 -16.77 -10.77 5.86
CA LEU A 22 -17.46 -9.62 5.26
C LEU A 22 -18.74 -9.26 6.03
N ARG A 23 -18.64 -9.22 7.37
CA ARG A 23 -19.80 -9.06 8.25
C ARG A 23 -20.38 -7.65 8.14
N CYS A 24 -21.68 -7.54 7.91
CA CYS A 24 -22.41 -6.27 7.87
C CYS A 24 -23.86 -6.51 8.30
N THR A 25 -24.40 -5.60 9.13
CA THR A 25 -25.76 -5.69 9.71
C THR A 25 -26.11 -7.08 10.29
N GLY A 26 -25.14 -7.74 10.92
CA GLY A 26 -25.31 -9.07 11.52
C GLY A 26 -25.13 -10.25 10.57
N HIS A 27 -25.11 -10.04 9.25
CA HIS A 27 -24.97 -11.09 8.23
C HIS A 27 -23.53 -11.24 7.73
N ASN A 28 -23.17 -12.43 7.27
CA ASN A 28 -21.90 -12.70 6.59
C ASN A 28 -22.12 -12.71 5.08
N TYR A 29 -21.34 -11.93 4.34
CA TYR A 29 -21.46 -11.84 2.88
C TYR A 29 -20.43 -12.68 2.12
N SER A 30 -19.52 -13.35 2.84
CA SER A 30 -18.54 -14.26 2.23
C SER A 30 -19.18 -15.53 1.67
N PRO A 31 -18.63 -16.09 0.59
CA PRO A 31 -19.13 -17.35 0.03
C PRO A 31 -18.95 -18.49 1.04
N VAL A 32 -19.96 -19.36 1.11
CA VAL A 32 -19.90 -20.60 1.91
C VAL A 32 -19.29 -21.70 1.03
N PHE A 33 -18.11 -22.18 1.41
CA PHE A 33 -17.51 -23.37 0.80
C PHE A 33 -18.09 -24.61 1.50
N SER A 34 -19.02 -25.31 0.84
CA SER A 34 -19.45 -26.63 1.30
C SER A 34 -18.62 -27.71 0.58
N ASN A 35 -18.11 -28.68 1.33
CA ASN A 35 -17.36 -29.84 0.80
C ASN A 35 -18.29 -30.94 0.24
N SER A 36 -19.57 -30.63 0.04
CA SER A 36 -20.61 -31.57 -0.39
C SER A 36 -21.21 -31.08 -1.70
N THR A 37 -21.07 -31.92 -2.73
CA THR A 37 -21.78 -31.90 -4.02
C THR A 37 -22.98 -30.95 -4.11
N GLY A 38 -22.86 -29.94 -4.97
CA GLY A 38 -23.96 -29.15 -5.50
C GLY A 38 -24.37 -27.95 -4.64
N PRO A 39 -24.76 -26.82 -5.27
CA PRO A 39 -25.32 -25.69 -4.54
C PRO A 39 -26.69 -26.09 -4.00
N LYS A 40 -26.77 -26.45 -2.71
CA LYS A 40 -28.04 -26.31 -2.00
C LYS A 40 -28.29 -24.82 -1.85
N ALA A 41 -29.05 -24.27 -2.79
CA ALA A 41 -29.72 -23.00 -2.62
C ALA A 41 -30.70 -23.16 -1.45
N GLU A 42 -30.23 -22.96 -0.23
CA GLU A 42 -31.12 -22.64 0.87
C GLU A 42 -31.73 -21.27 0.58
N SER A 43 -32.89 -21.35 -0.05
CA SER A 43 -33.90 -20.32 -0.12
C SER A 43 -34.19 -19.81 1.29
N SER A 44 -33.58 -18.68 1.67
CA SER A 44 -34.28 -17.63 2.45
C SER A 44 -33.39 -16.39 2.60
N LEU A 45 -33.93 -15.27 2.12
CA LEU A 45 -33.47 -13.87 2.15
C LEU A 45 -32.56 -13.41 0.99
N ASN A 46 -33.04 -12.35 0.31
CA ASN A 46 -32.41 -11.53 -0.74
C ASN A 46 -31.05 -10.92 -0.36
N TYR A 47 -30.04 -11.75 -0.11
CA TYR A 47 -28.65 -11.33 0.08
C TYR A 47 -27.81 -11.94 -1.03
N THR A 48 -27.40 -11.09 -1.98
CA THR A 48 -26.40 -11.48 -2.99
C THR A 48 -25.06 -11.66 -2.26
N PHE A 49 -24.64 -12.92 -2.11
CA PHE A 49 -23.33 -13.23 -1.56
C PHE A 49 -22.22 -12.72 -2.49
N TYR A 50 -21.10 -12.34 -1.88
CA TYR A 50 -19.90 -12.00 -2.61
C TYR A 50 -19.40 -13.23 -3.39
N GLN A 51 -19.12 -13.06 -4.69
CA GLN A 51 -18.52 -14.08 -5.54
C GLN A 51 -17.03 -13.76 -5.78
N PRO A 52 -16.09 -14.54 -5.24
CA PRO A 52 -14.67 -14.34 -5.50
C PRO A 52 -14.31 -14.55 -6.96
N CYS A 53 -13.44 -13.70 -7.49
CA CYS A 53 -13.01 -13.75 -8.88
C CYS A 53 -12.46 -15.11 -9.32
N TYR A 54 -11.70 -15.79 -8.46
CA TYR A 54 -11.13 -17.10 -8.78
C TYR A 54 -12.16 -18.23 -8.84
N MET A 55 -13.40 -18.00 -8.40
CA MET A 55 -14.51 -18.96 -8.53
C MET A 55 -15.33 -18.73 -9.81
N LEU A 56 -15.07 -17.64 -10.54
CA LEU A 56 -15.79 -17.31 -11.77
C LEU A 56 -15.03 -17.88 -12.97
N PRO A 57 -15.66 -18.71 -13.83
CA PRO A 57 -14.97 -19.37 -14.95
C PRO A 57 -14.22 -18.40 -15.87
N LYS A 58 -14.77 -17.20 -16.11
CA LYS A 58 -14.14 -16.15 -16.93
C LYS A 58 -12.82 -15.64 -16.37
N PHE A 59 -12.64 -15.70 -15.05
CA PHE A 59 -11.50 -15.11 -14.35
C PHE A 59 -10.61 -16.16 -13.67
N SER A 60 -11.02 -17.43 -13.65
CA SER A 60 -10.18 -18.54 -13.19
C SER A 60 -9.03 -18.80 -14.17
N VAL A 61 -7.83 -18.99 -13.65
CA VAL A 61 -6.65 -19.38 -14.46
C VAL A 61 -6.62 -20.91 -14.55
N PRO A 62 -6.53 -21.50 -15.76
CA PRO A 62 -6.45 -22.96 -15.90
C PRO A 62 -5.23 -23.53 -15.17
N HIS A 63 -5.44 -24.56 -14.34
CA HIS A 63 -4.35 -25.23 -13.61
C HIS A 63 -3.34 -25.95 -14.54
N HIS A 64 -3.73 -26.26 -15.78
CA HIS A 64 -2.97 -27.10 -16.72
C HIS A 64 -1.73 -26.47 -17.37
N GLN A 65 -1.44 -25.18 -17.17
CA GLN A 65 -0.29 -24.52 -17.82
C GLN A 65 0.99 -24.45 -16.97
N PHE A 66 0.98 -24.91 -15.71
CA PHE A 66 2.13 -24.74 -14.80
C PHE A 66 2.79 -26.05 -14.35
N GLU A 67 2.26 -27.22 -14.75
CA GLU A 67 2.93 -28.52 -14.51
C GLU A 67 4.06 -28.80 -15.52
N SER A 68 4.09 -28.12 -16.68
CA SER A 68 5.13 -28.31 -17.70
C SER A 68 6.48 -27.64 -17.38
N ASP A 69 6.53 -26.69 -16.44
CA ASP A 69 7.75 -25.91 -16.13
C ASP A 69 8.48 -26.35 -14.85
N GLY A 70 8.15 -27.53 -14.28
CA GLY A 70 8.85 -28.08 -13.12
C GLY A 70 8.69 -27.28 -11.81
N ILE A 71 7.78 -26.29 -11.77
CA ILE A 71 7.50 -25.51 -10.56
C ILE A 71 6.54 -26.32 -9.68
N LYS A 72 7.10 -27.08 -8.73
CA LYS A 72 6.32 -27.79 -7.70
C LYS A 72 5.32 -26.83 -7.04
N LEU A 73 4.03 -27.04 -7.30
CA LEU A 73 2.94 -26.39 -6.58
C LEU A 73 3.12 -26.70 -5.10
N VAL A 74 3.41 -25.68 -4.30
CA VAL A 74 3.38 -25.80 -2.84
C VAL A 74 1.91 -26.05 -2.47
N ARG A 75 1.55 -27.33 -2.31
CA ARG A 75 0.28 -27.75 -1.70
C ARG A 75 0.24 -27.19 -0.27
N ARG A 76 -0.38 -26.02 -0.09
CA ARG A 76 -0.75 -25.53 1.23
C ARG A 76 -1.93 -26.38 1.73
N ARG A 77 -1.92 -26.73 3.02
CA ARG A 77 -2.94 -27.54 3.70
C ARG A 77 -4.36 -27.04 3.36
N GLY A 78 -5.21 -27.96 2.88
CA GLY A 78 -6.63 -27.73 2.52
C GLY A 78 -6.81 -27.31 1.06
N ASN A 79 -7.61 -28.06 0.30
CA ASN A 79 -7.92 -27.81 -1.13
C ASN A 79 -8.81 -26.56 -1.33
N HIS A 80 -8.41 -25.39 -0.82
CA HIS A 80 -9.13 -24.15 -1.08
C HIS A 80 -8.67 -23.54 -2.42
N PRO A 81 -9.58 -23.26 -3.37
CA PRO A 81 -9.23 -22.66 -4.65
C PRO A 81 -8.60 -21.27 -4.44
N ASN A 82 -7.59 -20.92 -5.23
CA ASN A 82 -6.93 -19.63 -5.11
C ASN A 82 -6.77 -18.97 -6.47
N TRP A 83 -6.25 -17.75 -6.47
CA TRP A 83 -5.99 -16.98 -7.68
C TRP A 83 -4.49 -16.85 -7.96
N ALA A 84 -3.73 -17.93 -7.69
CA ALA A 84 -2.30 -17.95 -7.94
C ALA A 84 -2.02 -17.71 -9.43
N HIS A 85 -0.88 -17.06 -9.71
CA HIS A 85 -0.40 -16.71 -11.05
C HIS A 85 -1.31 -15.79 -11.88
N VAL A 86 -2.41 -15.25 -11.33
CA VAL A 86 -3.31 -14.33 -12.06
C VAL A 86 -2.56 -13.17 -12.74
N PRO A 87 -2.73 -12.98 -14.06
CA PRO A 87 -2.11 -11.85 -14.76
C PRO A 87 -2.80 -10.53 -14.40
N LEU A 88 -2.10 -9.40 -14.56
CA LEU A 88 -2.57 -8.10 -14.08
C LEU A 88 -3.90 -7.67 -14.73
N ASN A 89 -4.06 -7.91 -16.03
CA ASN A 89 -5.31 -7.59 -16.75
C ASN A 89 -6.51 -8.34 -16.16
N ILE A 90 -6.40 -9.66 -15.96
CA ILE A 90 -7.48 -10.48 -15.36
C ILE A 90 -7.79 -10.02 -13.92
N PHE A 91 -6.75 -9.64 -13.16
CA PHE A 91 -6.92 -9.09 -11.81
C PHE A 91 -7.70 -7.76 -11.82
N VAL A 92 -7.37 -6.85 -12.75
CA VAL A 92 -8.02 -5.54 -12.92
C VAL A 92 -9.43 -5.65 -13.49
N ASP A 93 -9.69 -6.63 -14.34
CA ASP A 93 -10.94 -6.75 -15.07
C ASP A 93 -12.08 -7.33 -14.23
N CYS A 94 -11.77 -8.14 -13.22
CA CYS A 94 -12.82 -8.75 -12.41
C CYS A 94 -13.60 -7.71 -11.59
N PRO A 95 -14.91 -7.53 -11.83
CA PRO A 95 -15.73 -6.53 -11.13
C PRO A 95 -15.88 -6.81 -9.64
N TYR A 96 -15.77 -8.09 -9.24
CA TYR A 96 -15.83 -8.54 -7.85
C TYR A 96 -14.47 -8.52 -7.14
N ASN A 97 -13.44 -7.89 -7.70
CA ASN A 97 -12.14 -7.86 -7.03
C ASN A 97 -12.20 -6.94 -5.79
N LEU A 98 -12.07 -7.51 -4.59
CA LEU A 98 -12.04 -6.75 -3.33
C LEU A 98 -10.82 -5.82 -3.20
N ALA A 99 -9.82 -5.93 -4.08
CA ALA A 99 -8.73 -4.97 -4.17
C ALA A 99 -9.19 -3.59 -4.67
N HIS A 100 -10.30 -3.52 -5.43
CA HIS A 100 -10.89 -2.27 -5.89
C HIS A 100 -11.39 -1.44 -4.72
N ASN A 101 -10.99 -0.16 -4.68
CA ASN A 101 -11.35 0.81 -3.64
C ASN A 101 -11.33 0.23 -2.21
N ARG A 102 -10.32 -0.60 -1.92
CA ARG A 102 -10.24 -1.41 -0.69
C ARG A 102 -10.19 -0.52 0.55
N GLN A 103 -9.38 0.53 0.54
CA GLN A 103 -9.25 1.40 1.72
C GLN A 103 -10.56 2.12 2.02
N VAL A 104 -11.22 2.66 0.99
CA VAL A 104 -12.51 3.34 1.16
C VAL A 104 -13.55 2.35 1.69
N ARG A 105 -13.68 1.18 1.08
CA ARG A 105 -14.66 0.16 1.52
C ARG A 105 -14.41 -0.29 2.96
N MET A 106 -13.15 -0.45 3.37
CA MET A 106 -12.80 -0.91 4.72
C MET A 106 -12.94 0.18 5.80
N LEU A 107 -12.95 1.45 5.41
CA LEU A 107 -13.08 2.57 6.34
C LEU A 107 -14.51 3.12 6.41
N ALA A 108 -15.32 2.90 5.38
CA ALA A 108 -16.72 3.33 5.37
C ALA A 108 -17.60 2.47 6.29
N ASP A 109 -18.60 3.11 6.90
CA ASP A 109 -19.76 2.41 7.41
C ASP A 109 -20.61 1.89 6.25
N LEU A 110 -20.60 0.57 6.05
CA LEU A 110 -21.33 -0.11 4.98
C LEU A 110 -22.80 -0.37 5.32
N THR A 111 -23.21 -0.23 6.59
CA THR A 111 -24.59 -0.56 7.02
C THR A 111 -25.61 0.34 6.33
N ARG A 112 -25.31 1.65 6.25
CA ARG A 112 -26.14 2.67 5.57
C ARG A 112 -26.02 2.63 4.04
N LEU A 113 -25.12 1.81 3.50
CA LEU A 113 -24.82 1.72 2.07
C LEU A 113 -25.33 0.42 1.42
N GLY A 114 -26.20 -0.31 2.14
CA GLY A 114 -26.74 -1.60 1.68
C GLY A 114 -25.73 -2.75 1.74
N CYS A 115 -24.72 -2.65 2.61
CA CYS A 115 -23.68 -3.66 2.78
C CYS A 115 -23.04 -4.04 1.42
N TYR A 116 -22.71 -5.31 1.21
CA TYR A 116 -22.01 -5.76 0.00
C TYR A 116 -22.88 -5.86 -1.26
N ARG A 117 -24.17 -5.50 -1.20
CA ARG A 117 -25.08 -5.54 -2.37
C ARG A 117 -24.58 -4.64 -3.51
N ASN A 118 -23.91 -3.54 -3.18
CA ASN A 118 -23.43 -2.53 -4.12
C ASN A 118 -21.92 -2.68 -4.47
N LEU A 119 -21.30 -3.83 -4.14
CA LEU A 119 -19.85 -4.00 -4.27
C LEU A 119 -19.33 -3.69 -5.68
N VAL A 120 -20.03 -4.19 -6.71
CA VAL A 120 -19.67 -3.96 -8.10
C VAL A 120 -19.80 -2.47 -8.46
N ASN A 121 -20.93 -1.84 -8.08
CA ASN A 121 -21.22 -0.43 -8.36
C ASN A 121 -20.17 0.52 -7.76
N TRP A 122 -19.61 0.20 -6.59
CA TRP A 122 -18.53 0.99 -5.98
C TRP A 122 -17.22 0.99 -6.79
N SER A 123 -17.05 0.04 -7.69
CA SER A 123 -15.80 -0.23 -8.42
C SER A 123 -15.96 -0.16 -9.94
N VAL A 124 -17.12 0.30 -10.42
CA VAL A 124 -17.34 0.59 -11.84
C VAL A 124 -16.40 1.72 -12.26
N PRO A 125 -15.58 1.52 -13.31
CA PRO A 125 -14.75 2.57 -13.86
C PRO A 125 -15.61 3.75 -14.30
N THR A 126 -15.28 4.96 -13.86
CA THR A 126 -15.89 6.15 -14.46
C THR A 126 -15.31 6.32 -15.86
N GLY A 127 -16.15 6.61 -16.87
CA GLY A 127 -15.71 6.80 -18.25
C GLY A 127 -14.63 7.88 -18.36
N GLN A 128 -13.78 7.78 -19.40
CA GLN A 128 -12.62 8.65 -19.60
C GLN A 128 -12.96 10.11 -19.96
N THR A 129 -14.23 10.52 -19.90
CA THR A 129 -14.62 11.90 -20.19
C THR A 129 -14.40 12.77 -18.95
N LYS A 130 -13.65 13.87 -19.13
CA LYS A 130 -13.15 14.80 -18.08
C LYS A 130 -14.21 15.40 -17.14
N HIS A 131 -15.50 15.15 -17.37
CA HIS A 131 -16.63 15.74 -16.64
C HIS A 131 -17.63 14.74 -16.06
N GLN A 132 -17.33 13.44 -15.98
CA GLN A 132 -18.23 12.51 -15.30
C GLN A 132 -17.99 12.46 -13.79
N SER A 133 -18.97 12.97 -13.07
CA SER A 133 -19.05 12.90 -11.61
C SER A 133 -19.24 11.46 -11.16
N LEU A 134 -18.66 11.08 -10.01
CA LEU A 134 -18.95 9.81 -9.33
C LEU A 134 -20.45 9.55 -9.24
N ILE A 135 -20.88 8.30 -9.44
CA ILE A 135 -22.29 7.93 -9.21
C ILE A 135 -22.65 8.10 -7.72
N PRO A 136 -23.93 8.33 -7.37
CA PRO A 136 -24.35 8.62 -5.98
C PRO A 136 -23.76 7.63 -4.96
N ILE A 137 -23.89 6.32 -5.21
CA ILE A 137 -23.40 5.29 -4.30
C ILE A 137 -21.87 5.29 -4.11
N GLN A 138 -21.10 5.72 -5.12
CA GLN A 138 -19.65 5.92 -5.00
C GLN A 138 -19.33 7.17 -4.16
N ARG A 139 -20.11 8.25 -4.31
CA ARG A 139 -19.97 9.45 -3.47
C ARG A 139 -20.26 9.10 -2.00
N ASP A 140 -21.33 8.36 -1.74
CA ASP A 140 -21.76 8.01 -0.39
C ASP A 140 -20.72 7.13 0.31
N LEU A 141 -20.17 6.12 -0.40
CA LEU A 141 -19.08 5.30 0.11
C LEU A 141 -17.85 6.15 0.47
N ARG A 142 -17.46 7.08 -0.40
CA ARG A 142 -16.34 7.99 -0.16
C ARG A 142 -16.59 8.93 1.01
N ILE A 143 -17.79 9.51 1.11
CA ILE A 143 -18.17 10.42 2.20
C ILE A 143 -18.13 9.66 3.53
N SER A 144 -18.71 8.46 3.58
CA SER A 144 -18.69 7.58 4.75
C SER A 144 -17.26 7.29 5.21
N ALA A 145 -16.36 6.87 4.31
CA ALA A 145 -14.95 6.61 4.65
C ALA A 145 -14.21 7.85 5.17
N LYS A 146 -14.44 9.03 4.56
CA LYS A 146 -13.85 10.29 5.03
C LYS A 146 -14.37 10.69 6.41
N HIS A 147 -15.68 10.50 6.64
CA HIS A 147 -16.30 10.76 7.93
C HIS A 147 -15.67 9.87 9.01
N SER A 148 -15.60 8.55 8.79
CA SER A 148 -14.97 7.62 9.73
C SER A 148 -13.50 7.97 10.04
N LEU A 149 -12.73 8.37 9.03
CA LEU A 149 -11.34 8.80 9.25
C LEU A 149 -11.24 10.09 10.09
N LEU A 150 -12.21 11.00 9.91
CA LEU A 150 -12.26 12.29 10.59
C LEU A 150 -12.75 12.17 12.03
N THR A 151 -13.80 11.37 12.29
CA THR A 151 -14.53 11.35 13.56
C THR A 151 -14.25 10.11 14.41
N GLU A 152 -14.19 8.93 13.80
CA GLU A 152 -14.10 7.65 14.54
C GLU A 152 -12.64 7.23 14.79
N ILE A 153 -11.76 7.51 13.83
CA ILE A 153 -10.35 7.10 13.91
C ILE A 153 -9.52 8.20 14.59
N ARG A 154 -9.17 7.95 15.85
CA ARG A 154 -8.32 8.85 16.65
C ARG A 154 -6.96 9.11 16.00
N VAL A 155 -6.28 8.08 15.53
CA VAL A 155 -4.96 8.19 14.89
C VAL A 155 -4.80 7.15 13.79
N PHE A 156 -4.15 7.56 12.70
CA PHE A 156 -3.73 6.69 11.60
C PHE A 156 -2.35 7.11 11.11
N GLY A 157 -1.69 6.22 10.38
CA GLY A 157 -0.36 6.43 9.82
C GLY A 157 -0.34 6.40 8.30
N LEU A 158 0.75 6.92 7.74
CA LEU A 158 1.11 6.84 6.34
C LEU A 158 2.41 6.06 6.22
N ILE A 159 2.42 5.00 5.40
CA ILE A 159 3.55 4.06 5.36
C ILE A 159 4.83 4.71 4.83
N GLU A 160 4.68 5.66 3.91
CA GLU A 160 5.75 6.49 3.37
C GLU A 160 6.29 7.54 4.36
N HIS A 161 5.60 7.76 5.49
CA HIS A 161 6.00 8.72 6.52
C HIS A 161 6.05 8.04 7.89
N ILE A 162 6.87 7.00 8.01
CA ILE A 162 6.87 6.13 9.18
C ILE A 162 7.36 6.84 10.47
N VAL A 163 8.28 7.81 10.36
CA VAL A 163 8.75 8.62 11.49
C VAL A 163 7.61 9.46 12.06
N TYR A 164 6.90 10.20 11.19
CA TYR A 164 5.72 10.96 11.61
C TYR A 164 4.60 10.04 12.09
N THR A 165 4.44 8.85 11.51
CA THR A 165 3.47 7.85 11.98
C THR A 165 3.77 7.41 13.40
N GLN A 166 5.03 7.09 13.72
CA GLN A 166 5.43 6.76 15.09
C GLN A 166 5.14 7.94 16.05
N TYR A 167 5.54 9.16 15.67
CA TYR A 167 5.28 10.36 16.44
C TYR A 167 3.78 10.52 16.74
N MET A 168 2.94 10.45 15.69
CA MET A 168 1.50 10.63 15.78
C MET A 168 0.84 9.61 16.70
N ILE A 169 1.21 8.33 16.61
CA ILE A 169 0.66 7.28 17.45
C ILE A 169 1.05 7.49 18.92
N GLN A 170 2.34 7.74 19.18
CA GLN A 170 2.84 7.98 20.54
C GLN A 170 2.15 9.19 21.19
N ARG A 171 1.97 10.29 20.45
CA ARG A 171 1.28 11.50 20.94
C ARG A 171 -0.21 11.31 21.12
N SER A 172 -0.87 10.64 20.18
CA SER A 172 -2.33 10.49 20.22
C SER A 172 -2.79 9.50 21.30
N LEU A 173 -1.99 8.48 21.59
CA LEU A 173 -2.30 7.43 22.56
C LEU A 173 -1.55 7.57 23.89
N ASN A 174 -0.65 8.54 24.01
CA ASN A 174 0.22 8.73 25.16
C ASN A 174 1.03 7.46 25.52
N ILE A 175 1.66 6.86 24.51
CA ILE A 175 2.51 5.66 24.64
C ILE A 175 3.92 5.93 24.12
N VAL A 176 4.86 5.04 24.45
CA VAL A 176 6.20 5.00 23.85
C VAL A 176 6.43 3.62 23.25
N PHE A 177 6.89 3.57 22.00
CA PHE A 177 7.29 2.31 21.40
C PHE A 177 8.66 1.86 21.92
N ARG A 178 8.78 0.57 22.27
CA ARG A 178 10.07 -0.02 22.65
C ARG A 178 11.11 0.02 21.53
N GLN A 179 10.68 -0.06 20.27
CA GLN A 179 11.55 -0.07 19.09
C GLN A 179 11.17 1.04 18.13
N LEU A 180 12.16 1.56 17.39
CA LEU A 180 11.92 2.48 16.28
C LEU A 180 11.23 1.77 15.11
N LEU A 181 10.18 2.38 14.55
CA LEU A 181 9.52 1.84 13.36
C LEU A 181 10.40 1.94 12.09
N THR A 182 11.31 2.91 12.04
CA THR A 182 12.34 3.05 10.99
C THR A 182 13.41 1.96 11.05
N ARG A 183 13.50 1.22 12.16
CA ARG A 183 14.58 0.29 12.52
C ARG A 183 15.96 0.92 12.71
N THR A 184 16.28 1.99 12.01
CA THR A 184 17.56 2.71 12.14
C THR A 184 17.38 4.02 12.91
N SER A 185 18.48 4.52 13.47
CA SER A 185 18.56 5.83 14.11
C SER A 185 18.63 7.00 13.12
N ASN A 186 18.70 6.72 11.82
CA ASN A 186 18.81 7.72 10.77
C ASN A 186 17.45 7.90 10.09
N VAL A 187 17.23 9.09 9.53
CA VAL A 187 16.08 9.31 8.65
C VAL A 187 16.20 8.37 7.45
N PRO A 188 15.18 7.53 7.17
CA PRO A 188 15.22 6.59 6.05
C PRO A 188 15.51 7.30 4.72
N LEU A 189 16.39 6.71 3.92
CA LEU A 189 16.65 7.18 2.57
C LEU A 189 15.62 6.63 1.60
N GLN A 190 15.45 7.28 0.45
CA GLN A 190 14.56 6.80 -0.60
C GLN A 190 14.89 5.36 -1.06
N SER A 191 16.17 4.97 -1.01
CA SER A 191 16.64 3.60 -1.26
C SER A 191 16.05 2.57 -0.30
N ASP A 192 15.77 2.98 0.95
CA ASP A 192 15.27 2.10 2.01
C ASP A 192 13.77 1.81 1.85
N HIS A 193 13.08 2.58 1.00
CA HIS A 193 11.66 2.46 0.74
C HIS A 193 11.31 1.60 -0.49
N LYS A 194 12.28 0.90 -1.10
CA LYS A 194 12.03 0.05 -2.28
C LYS A 194 11.09 -1.12 -1.92
N THR A 195 9.83 -1.00 -2.32
CA THR A 195 8.83 -2.07 -2.20
C THR A 195 8.68 -2.84 -3.51
N HIS A 196 8.21 -4.09 -3.44
CA HIS A 196 7.85 -4.86 -4.64
C HIS A 196 6.86 -4.11 -5.55
N ALA A 197 5.93 -3.36 -4.96
CA ALA A 197 4.94 -2.60 -5.70
C ALA A 197 5.57 -1.43 -6.47
N MET A 198 6.57 -0.76 -5.90
CA MET A 198 7.30 0.32 -6.58
C MET A 198 8.10 -0.21 -7.78
N LEU A 199 8.81 -1.33 -7.61
CA LEU A 199 9.60 -1.96 -8.67
C LEU A 199 8.72 -2.39 -9.86
N ILE A 200 7.55 -2.94 -9.57
CA ILE A 200 6.62 -3.32 -10.63
C ILE A 200 6.00 -2.09 -11.28
N ARG A 201 5.63 -1.08 -10.49
CA ARG A 201 5.02 0.14 -11.03
C ARG A 201 5.88 0.76 -12.13
N SER A 202 7.21 0.79 -11.96
CA SER A 202 8.14 1.32 -12.98
C SER A 202 8.22 0.46 -14.25
N ALA A 203 7.81 -0.80 -14.20
CA ALA A 203 7.79 -1.71 -15.34
C ALA A 203 6.43 -1.75 -16.08
N LEU A 204 5.39 -1.09 -15.57
CA LEU A 204 4.06 -1.05 -16.20
C LEU A 204 3.95 0.07 -17.22
N ASN A 205 3.23 -0.19 -18.31
CA ASN A 205 2.95 0.82 -19.33
C ASN A 205 1.79 1.74 -18.92
N ALA A 206 1.63 2.85 -19.65
CA ALA A 206 0.62 3.86 -19.34
C ALA A 206 -0.82 3.34 -19.43
N SER A 207 -1.13 2.39 -20.31
CA SER A 207 -2.48 1.82 -20.40
C SER A 207 -2.81 0.94 -19.20
N GLN A 208 -1.86 0.12 -18.72
CA GLN A 208 -1.98 -0.66 -17.49
C GLN A 208 -2.17 0.23 -16.27
N LEU A 209 -1.38 1.31 -16.16
CA LEU A 209 -1.52 2.27 -15.06
C LEU A 209 -2.91 2.93 -15.05
N ARG A 210 -3.40 3.39 -16.22
CA ARG A 210 -4.76 3.95 -16.35
C ARG A 210 -5.85 2.94 -16.00
N ALA A 211 -5.69 1.69 -16.44
CA ALA A 211 -6.64 0.63 -16.14
C ALA A 211 -6.77 0.43 -14.62
N ILE A 212 -5.65 0.39 -13.89
CA ILE A 212 -5.65 0.29 -12.42
C ILE A 212 -6.25 1.56 -11.80
N GLU A 213 -5.84 2.76 -12.23
CA GLU A 213 -6.34 4.03 -11.69
C GLU A 213 -7.87 4.11 -11.76
N SER A 214 -8.46 3.63 -12.85
CA SER A 214 -9.92 3.57 -13.02
C SER A 214 -10.63 2.70 -11.96
N ARG A 215 -9.93 1.72 -11.38
CA ARG A 215 -10.44 0.82 -10.33
C ARG A 215 -10.19 1.29 -8.90
N ILE A 216 -9.30 2.27 -8.71
CA ILE A 216 -8.87 2.76 -7.38
C ILE A 216 -9.10 4.26 -7.20
N GLN A 217 -10.01 4.84 -7.99
CA GLN A 217 -10.29 6.28 -7.96
C GLN A 217 -10.72 6.79 -6.58
N LEU A 218 -11.58 6.04 -5.88
CA LEU A 218 -12.06 6.44 -4.55
C LEU A 218 -10.93 6.34 -3.54
N ASP A 219 -10.10 5.29 -3.61
CA ASP A 219 -8.92 5.14 -2.76
C ASP A 219 -7.93 6.31 -2.99
N THR A 220 -7.78 6.75 -4.24
CA THR A 220 -6.91 7.87 -4.60
C THR A 220 -7.40 9.18 -3.98
N GLU A 221 -8.71 9.42 -4.02
CA GLU A 221 -9.33 10.60 -3.40
C GLU A 221 -9.32 10.54 -1.87
N LEU A 222 -9.57 9.37 -1.29
CA LEU A 222 -9.48 9.17 0.16
C LEU A 222 -8.05 9.39 0.64
N TYR A 223 -7.06 8.89 -0.08
CA TYR A 223 -5.65 9.08 0.28
C TYR A 223 -5.22 10.55 0.18
N ARG A 224 -5.70 11.32 -0.80
CA ARG A 224 -5.50 12.79 -0.83
C ARG A 224 -6.09 13.45 0.43
N PHE A 225 -7.31 13.09 0.81
CA PHE A 225 -7.94 13.58 2.03
C PHE A 225 -7.16 13.16 3.29
N ALA A 226 -6.74 11.90 3.36
CA ALA A 226 -5.97 11.36 4.47
C ALA A 226 -4.62 12.07 4.64
N ARG A 227 -3.91 12.39 3.56
CA ARG A 227 -2.67 13.18 3.59
C ARG A 227 -2.90 14.57 4.17
N ALA A 228 -3.92 15.29 3.70
CA ALA A 228 -4.24 16.61 4.22
C ALA A 228 -4.64 16.57 5.71
N LEU A 229 -5.48 15.61 6.09
CA LEU A 229 -5.90 15.41 7.49
C LEU A 229 -4.71 15.02 8.39
N PHE A 230 -3.84 14.14 7.92
CA PHE A 230 -2.62 13.73 8.63
C PHE A 230 -1.72 14.93 8.87
N THR A 231 -1.43 15.72 7.83
CA THR A 231 -0.65 16.96 7.93
C THR A 231 -1.25 17.92 8.95
N ARG A 232 -2.57 18.13 8.93
CA ARG A 232 -3.26 19.00 9.89
C ARG A 232 -3.06 18.51 11.32
N ARG A 233 -3.36 17.23 11.59
CA ARG A 233 -3.23 16.66 12.94
C ARG A 233 -1.76 16.68 13.41
N LEU A 234 -0.82 16.35 12.53
CA LEU A 234 0.62 16.41 12.79
C LEU A 234 1.07 17.81 13.20
N CYS A 235 0.65 18.84 12.47
CA CYS A 235 0.99 20.22 12.80
C CYS A 235 0.51 20.64 14.19
N LEU A 236 -0.72 20.26 14.57
CA LEU A 236 -1.27 20.57 15.89
C LEU A 236 -0.44 19.94 17.02
N TYR A 237 -0.03 18.68 16.86
CA TYR A 237 0.86 18.04 17.82
C TYR A 237 2.26 18.65 17.83
N LEU A 238 2.85 18.96 16.66
CA LEU A 238 4.21 19.53 16.60
C LEU A 238 4.28 20.93 17.24
N ILE A 239 3.27 21.77 17.03
CA ILE A 239 3.25 23.14 17.57
C ILE A 239 3.06 23.15 19.10
N SER A 240 2.27 22.22 19.63
CA SER A 240 2.00 22.09 21.07
C SER A 240 3.11 21.37 21.83
N ASP A 241 3.95 20.60 21.14
CA ASP A 241 5.01 19.81 21.75
C ASP A 241 6.25 20.65 22.08
N SER A 242 6.48 20.89 23.37
CA SER A 242 7.63 21.65 23.88
C SER A 242 8.99 21.01 23.56
N SER A 243 9.02 19.70 23.28
CA SER A 243 10.26 19.01 22.90
C SER A 243 10.69 19.29 21.45
N ILE A 244 9.80 19.90 20.64
CA ILE A 244 10.14 20.34 19.29
C ILE A 244 10.79 21.73 19.35
N PRO A 245 11.96 21.94 18.70
CA PRO A 245 12.65 23.22 18.71
C PRO A 245 11.77 24.36 18.20
N PHE A 246 11.94 25.55 18.80
CA PHE A 246 11.13 26.72 18.50
C PHE A 246 11.15 27.12 17.02
N SER A 247 12.29 26.94 16.33
CA SER A 247 12.43 27.22 14.90
C SER A 247 11.43 26.45 14.04
N PHE A 248 11.31 25.12 14.26
CA PHE A 248 10.32 24.29 13.56
C PHE A 248 8.89 24.70 13.91
N ARG A 249 8.60 24.88 15.21
CA ARG A 249 7.27 25.27 15.67
C ARG A 249 6.82 26.62 15.09
N ARG A 250 7.72 27.60 15.03
CA ARG A 250 7.45 28.93 14.44
C ARG A 250 7.11 28.81 12.96
N THR A 251 7.93 28.11 12.17
CA THR A 251 7.66 27.92 10.72
C THR A 251 6.32 27.24 10.47
N ILE A 252 6.04 26.14 11.18
CA ILE A 252 4.76 25.43 11.03
C ILE A 252 3.60 26.33 11.43
N ARG A 253 3.68 27.02 12.58
CA ARG A 253 2.64 27.92 13.05
C ARG A 253 2.37 29.06 12.07
N THR A 254 3.41 29.67 11.50
CA THR A 254 3.27 30.73 10.50
C THR A 254 2.47 30.22 9.30
N LEU A 255 2.85 29.08 8.72
CA LEU A 255 2.14 28.51 7.56
C LEU A 255 0.70 28.09 7.90
N LEU A 256 0.47 27.62 9.12
CA LEU A 256 -0.85 27.20 9.59
C LEU A 256 -1.84 28.36 9.75
N SER A 257 -1.34 29.55 10.11
CA SER A 257 -2.15 30.75 10.29
C SER A 257 -2.48 31.46 8.98
N HIS A 258 -1.83 31.11 7.86
CA HIS A 258 -2.07 31.73 6.56
C HIS A 258 -3.20 31.01 5.78
N ARG A 259 -3.72 31.68 4.73
CA ARG A 259 -4.95 31.31 3.99
C ARG A 259 -5.03 29.84 3.53
N PRO A 260 -6.25 29.28 3.36
CA PRO A 260 -6.54 27.95 2.76
C PRO A 260 -5.73 27.56 1.52
N SER A 261 -5.29 28.52 0.70
CA SER A 261 -4.49 28.28 -0.50
C SER A 261 -3.05 27.80 -0.23
N LEU A 262 -2.46 28.12 0.93
CA LEU A 262 -1.07 27.77 1.26
C LEU A 262 -0.91 26.39 1.93
N TRP A 263 -2.02 25.66 2.12
CA TRP A 263 -2.03 24.36 2.78
C TRP A 263 -1.33 23.29 1.97
N ALA A 264 -1.36 23.41 0.64
CA ALA A 264 -0.53 22.59 -0.24
C ALA A 264 0.97 22.79 0.04
N GLY A 265 1.38 24.01 0.38
CA GLY A 265 2.77 24.33 0.77
C GLY A 265 3.15 23.71 2.11
N LEU A 266 2.23 23.69 3.09
CA LEU A 266 2.46 23.01 4.37
C LEU A 266 2.55 21.49 4.23
N GLU A 267 1.66 20.90 3.44
CA GLU A 267 1.72 19.47 3.11
C GLU A 267 3.04 19.15 2.40
N TYR A 268 3.43 19.94 1.41
CA TYR A 268 4.72 19.77 0.72
C TYR A 268 5.91 19.92 1.67
N LEU A 269 5.91 20.92 2.57
CA LEU A 269 7.02 21.15 3.50
C LEU A 269 7.27 19.96 4.43
N LEU A 270 6.21 19.30 4.88
CA LEU A 270 6.29 18.20 5.84
C LEU A 270 6.39 16.84 5.15
N LEU A 271 5.59 16.59 4.12
CA LEU A 271 5.43 15.28 3.50
C LEU A 271 6.10 15.17 2.13
N GLY A 272 6.55 16.29 1.54
CA GLY A 272 7.07 16.31 0.19
C GLY A 272 6.00 16.09 -0.88
N ASP A 273 6.46 15.95 -2.12
CA ASP A 273 5.61 15.62 -3.24
C ASP A 273 5.37 14.10 -3.37
N ARG A 274 4.68 13.70 -4.45
CA ARG A 274 4.46 12.28 -4.77
C ARG A 274 5.67 11.63 -5.46
N SER A 275 6.72 12.39 -5.77
CA SER A 275 7.95 11.88 -6.41
C SER A 275 8.96 11.36 -5.39
N ASN A 276 8.60 11.35 -4.10
CA ASN A 276 9.41 10.87 -2.97
C ASN A 276 10.68 11.72 -2.74
N SER A 277 10.71 12.97 -3.19
CA SER A 277 11.75 13.92 -2.80
C SER A 277 11.42 14.48 -1.41
N GLN A 278 12.19 14.09 -0.39
CA GLN A 278 11.96 14.57 0.98
C GLN A 278 12.53 15.99 1.15
N PRO A 279 11.71 16.98 1.57
CA PRO A 279 12.19 18.34 1.78
C PRO A 279 13.27 18.38 2.88
N PRO A 280 14.29 19.25 2.77
CA PRO A 280 15.31 19.43 3.82
C PRO A 280 14.71 19.79 5.18
N PHE A 281 13.59 20.51 5.20
CA PHE A 281 12.84 20.81 6.43
C PHE A 281 12.31 19.53 7.09
N ALA A 282 11.60 18.70 6.32
CA ALA A 282 11.05 17.43 6.80
C ALA A 282 12.17 16.51 7.31
N ARG A 283 13.26 16.36 6.57
CA ARG A 283 14.39 15.53 6.96
C ARG A 283 14.99 15.95 8.30
N ARG A 284 15.26 17.26 8.48
CA ARG A 284 15.79 17.76 9.77
C ARG A 284 14.80 17.61 10.92
N LEU A 285 13.50 17.77 10.65
CA LEU A 285 12.47 17.57 11.65
C LEU A 285 12.37 16.09 12.06
N GLU A 286 12.37 15.17 11.11
CA GLU A 286 12.34 13.73 11.37
C GLU A 286 13.55 13.27 12.20
N ASP A 287 14.72 13.84 11.93
CA ASP A 287 15.92 13.57 12.72
C ASP A 287 15.78 14.04 14.20
N VAL A 288 15.15 15.20 14.42
CA VAL A 288 14.78 15.66 15.77
C VAL A 288 13.81 14.68 16.44
N LEU A 289 12.82 14.19 15.70
CA LEU A 289 11.84 13.23 16.21
C LEU A 289 12.48 11.90 16.59
N ILE A 290 13.34 11.34 15.74
CA ILE A 290 14.05 10.08 16.02
C ILE A 290 14.90 10.21 17.28
N ARG A 291 15.68 11.29 17.40
CA ARG A 291 16.44 11.58 18.62
C ARG A 291 15.55 11.73 19.86
N GLY A 292 14.35 12.28 19.68
CA GLY A 292 13.33 12.37 20.72
C GLY A 292 12.75 11.01 21.14
N PHE A 293 12.53 10.10 20.18
CA PHE A 293 12.08 8.74 20.47
C PHE A 293 13.12 7.95 21.26
N ILE A 294 14.39 8.04 20.85
CA ILE A 294 15.51 7.36 21.53
C ILE A 294 15.66 7.85 22.96
N ARG A 295 15.62 9.17 23.17
CA ARG A 295 15.65 9.77 24.52
C ARG A 295 14.51 9.32 25.43
N ARG A 296 13.41 8.83 24.87
CA ARG A 296 12.25 8.31 25.61
C ARG A 296 12.25 6.79 25.77
N GLY A 297 13.28 6.11 25.27
CA GLY A 297 13.46 4.66 25.44
C GLY A 297 13.17 3.81 24.20
N SER A 298 12.91 4.40 23.03
CA SER A 298 12.86 3.62 21.79
C SER A 298 14.28 3.20 21.36
N VAL A 299 14.48 1.91 21.10
CA VAL A 299 15.78 1.36 20.70
C VAL A 299 15.81 1.13 19.17
N PRO A 300 16.92 1.46 18.47
CA PRO A 300 17.12 1.02 17.09
C PRO A 300 17.34 -0.50 17.01
N VAL A 301 17.11 -1.10 15.85
CA VAL A 301 17.43 -2.51 15.59
C VAL A 301 18.95 -2.65 15.42
N ILE A 302 19.54 -3.65 16.07
CA ILE A 302 20.99 -3.92 16.06
C ILE A 302 21.44 -4.32 14.65
N SER A 303 22.61 -3.83 14.20
CA SER A 303 23.16 -4.00 12.84
C SER A 303 23.17 -5.44 12.33
N PHE A 304 23.53 -6.40 13.19
CA PHE A 304 23.59 -7.83 12.84
C PHE A 304 22.24 -8.41 12.37
N ASP A 305 21.14 -7.89 12.93
CA ASP A 305 19.79 -8.30 12.57
C ASP A 305 19.36 -7.65 11.24
N VAL A 306 19.84 -6.45 10.94
CA VAL A 306 19.51 -5.71 9.72
C VAL A 306 20.06 -6.39 8.46
N ASP A 307 21.32 -6.85 8.47
CA ASP A 307 21.94 -7.50 7.30
C ASP A 307 21.35 -8.89 7.02
N SER A 308 21.13 -9.66 8.09
CA SER A 308 20.43 -10.96 8.02
C SER A 308 19.02 -10.81 7.44
N ILE A 309 18.26 -9.81 7.93
CA ILE A 309 16.92 -9.51 7.43
C ILE A 309 16.96 -9.02 5.98
N LYS A 310 17.89 -8.11 5.62
CA LYS A 310 18.03 -7.58 4.27
C LYS A 310 18.30 -8.69 3.27
N ASN A 311 19.27 -9.56 3.54
CA ASN A 311 19.59 -10.71 2.69
C ASN A 311 18.38 -11.65 2.55
N ARG A 312 17.67 -11.94 3.65
CA ARG A 312 16.44 -12.73 3.61
C ARG A 312 15.38 -12.12 2.69
N TRP A 313 15.18 -10.80 2.73
CA TRP A 313 14.21 -10.12 1.86
C TRP A 313 14.66 -10.04 0.40
N VAL A 314 15.96 -9.88 0.13
CA VAL A 314 16.51 -9.92 -1.24
C VAL A 314 16.32 -11.30 -1.86
N THR A 315 16.65 -12.38 -1.14
CA THR A 315 16.42 -13.75 -1.61
C THR A 315 14.93 -14.03 -1.82
N LYS A 316 14.09 -13.57 -0.89
CA LYS A 316 12.63 -13.67 -1.04
C LYS A 316 12.14 -12.88 -2.26
N LEU A 317 12.68 -11.69 -2.51
CA LEU A 317 12.37 -10.83 -3.65
C LEU A 317 12.68 -11.51 -4.98
N ALA A 318 13.87 -12.09 -5.11
CA ALA A 318 14.27 -12.84 -6.30
C ALA A 318 13.36 -14.06 -6.53
N ALA A 319 13.09 -14.84 -5.47
CA ALA A 319 12.18 -15.99 -5.54
C ALA A 319 10.74 -15.58 -5.91
N ASP A 320 10.27 -14.45 -5.38
CA ASP A 320 8.96 -13.91 -5.66
C ASP A 320 8.85 -13.43 -7.12
N PHE A 321 9.88 -12.78 -7.67
CA PHE A 321 9.91 -12.38 -9.08
C PHE A 321 9.98 -13.58 -10.03
N LYS A 322 10.75 -14.61 -9.67
CA LYS A 322 10.78 -15.89 -10.40
C LYS A 322 9.39 -16.53 -10.46
N LYS A 323 8.72 -16.66 -9.32
CA LYS A 323 7.34 -17.21 -9.25
C LYS A 323 6.31 -16.34 -9.98
N ALA A 324 6.59 -15.05 -10.10
CA ALA A 324 5.75 -14.09 -10.81
C ALA A 324 6.04 -14.02 -12.32
N GLY A 325 6.98 -14.79 -12.87
CA GLY A 325 7.34 -14.71 -14.29
C GLY A 325 7.86 -13.33 -14.72
N LEU A 326 8.46 -12.58 -13.79
CA LEU A 326 8.90 -11.18 -14.00
C LEU A 326 10.43 -11.02 -14.01
N LEU A 327 11.18 -12.11 -14.20
CA LEU A 327 12.65 -12.12 -14.11
C LEU A 327 13.36 -11.23 -15.15
N THR A 328 12.74 -10.98 -16.29
CA THR A 328 13.33 -10.14 -17.35
C THR A 328 13.34 -8.64 -17.03
N ALA A 329 12.58 -8.18 -16.03
CA ALA A 329 12.46 -6.74 -15.71
C ALA A 329 13.52 -6.22 -14.70
N VAL A 330 14.23 -7.11 -14.00
CA VAL A 330 15.07 -6.72 -12.84
C VAL A 330 16.57 -6.92 -13.07
N THR A 331 16.97 -7.79 -14.01
CA THR A 331 18.38 -8.07 -14.32
C THR A 331 19.12 -6.87 -14.92
N GLY A 332 18.42 -5.90 -15.52
CA GLY A 332 19.05 -4.74 -16.15
C GLY A 332 19.56 -3.66 -15.17
N SER A 333 19.06 -3.60 -13.94
CA SER A 333 19.33 -2.47 -13.03
C SER A 333 20.22 -2.80 -11.83
N LEU A 334 20.47 -4.08 -11.52
CA LEU A 334 21.27 -4.50 -10.36
C LEU A 334 22.72 -4.88 -10.72
N ILE A 335 23.07 -4.97 -12.02
CA ILE A 335 24.40 -5.39 -12.47
C ILE A 335 25.35 -4.19 -12.72
N ARG A 336 24.86 -2.94 -12.66
CA ARG A 336 25.71 -1.75 -12.94
C ARG A 336 26.60 -1.28 -11.78
N ASP A 337 26.41 -1.75 -10.56
CA ASP A 337 27.14 -1.22 -9.39
C ASP A 337 28.36 -2.07 -8.96
N ASN A 338 28.79 -3.05 -9.77
CA ASN A 338 29.92 -3.92 -9.40
C ASN A 338 30.97 -4.16 -10.51
N LYS A 339 31.16 -3.20 -11.43
CA LYS A 339 32.40 -3.16 -12.21
C LYS A 339 33.40 -2.25 -11.50
N THR A 340 34.17 -2.85 -10.61
CA THR A 340 35.51 -2.38 -10.26
C THR A 340 36.27 -2.10 -11.55
N ILE A 341 36.69 -0.85 -11.70
CA ILE A 341 37.61 -0.39 -12.72
C ILE A 341 38.97 -1.01 -12.35
N HIS A 342 39.36 -2.07 -13.04
CA HIS A 342 40.77 -2.38 -13.22
C HIS A 342 41.23 -1.59 -14.43
N VAL A 343 42.03 -0.57 -14.17
CA VAL A 343 42.89 0.05 -15.17
C VAL A 343 44.01 -0.96 -15.41
N GLU A 344 44.06 -1.55 -16.60
CA GLU A 344 45.28 -2.17 -17.12
C GLU A 344 46.12 -1.02 -17.69
N GLU A 345 47.28 -0.79 -17.07
CA GLU A 345 48.35 0.02 -17.64
C GLU A 345 49.00 -0.81 -18.74
N GLU A 346 48.86 -0.38 -20.00
CA GLU A 346 49.67 -0.86 -21.12
C GLU A 346 51.03 -0.14 -21.05
N GLU A 347 52.07 -0.88 -20.70
CA GLU A 347 53.47 -0.50 -20.95
C GLU A 347 53.77 -0.70 -22.45
N GLU A 348 53.98 0.41 -23.17
CA GLU A 348 54.61 0.44 -24.49
C GLU A 348 56.13 0.24 -24.34
N ASP A 349 56.60 -0.97 -24.60
CA ASP A 349 57.98 -1.24 -24.98
C ASP A 349 58.08 -1.21 -26.51
N GLY A 350 58.71 -0.16 -27.04
CA GLY A 350 59.12 -0.04 -28.43
C GLY A 350 60.65 -0.01 -28.54
N GLU A 351 61.23 -1.13 -28.95
CA GLU A 351 62.55 -1.21 -29.60
C GLU A 351 62.33 -1.23 -31.12
N ASP A 352 62.69 -0.13 -31.80
CA ASP A 352 63.56 -0.03 -32.99
C ASP A 352 63.48 1.37 -33.65
#